data_AF-A0A920B8S0-F1
#
_entry.id   AF-A0A920B8S0-F1
#
_cell.length_a   1.000
_cell.length_b   1.000
_cell.length_c   1.000
_cell.angle_alpha   90.00
_cell.angle_beta   90.00
_cell.angle_gamma   90.00
#
_symmetry.space_group_name_H-M   'P 1'
#
loop_
_entity.id
_entity.type
_entity.pdbx_description
1 polymer ?
#
loop_
_entity_poly.entity_id
_entity_poly.type
_entity_poly.pdbx_seq_one_letter_code
_entity_poly.pdbx_strand_id
1 'polypeptide(L)' 'MISLSLDTSNKKTSICLKKNDSYFTETIDSNTPNHCEVLIPAFKIFYNLIKIIFLI' A
#
# COMPACT_ATOMS: atom_id res chain seq x y z
N MET A 1 -5.35 -0.77 16.87
CA MET A 1 -5.47 -1.92 15.92
C MET A 1 -4.80 -1.52 14.61
N ILE A 2 -3.99 -2.40 14.02
CA ILE A 2 -3.37 -2.19 12.70
C ILE A 2 -4.04 -3.16 11.72
N SER A 3 -4.52 -2.65 10.59
CA SER A 3 -5.03 -3.48 9.50
C SER A 3 -4.47 -3.01 8.17
N LEU A 4 -4.16 -3.97 7.31
CA LEU A 4 -3.64 -3.74 5.97
C LEU A 4 -4.59 -4.36 4.96
N SER A 5 -5.01 -3.57 3.98
CA SER A 5 -5.91 -3.97 2.91
C SER A 5 -5.23 -3.77 1.56
N LEU A 6 -5.45 -4.71 0.65
CA LEU A 6 -4.88 -4.73 -0.69
C LEU A 6 -6.02 -4.96 -1.69
N ASP A 7 -6.09 -4.12 -2.72
CA ASP A 7 -7.00 -4.30 -3.84
C ASP A 7 -6.21 -4.36 -5.15
N THR A 8 -6.34 -5.48 -5.85
CA THR A 8 -5.74 -5.77 -7.16
C THR A 8 -6.80 -6.28 -8.15
N SER A 9 -8.08 -6.06 -7.84
CA SER A 9 -9.22 -6.60 -8.60
C SER A 9 -9.40 -5.98 -9.99
N ASN A 10 -8.77 -4.83 -10.24
CA ASN A 10 -8.84 -4.10 -11.49
C ASN A 10 -7.43 -3.64 -11.92
N LYS A 11 -7.32 -2.86 -13.01
CA LYS A 11 -6.03 -2.37 -13.52
C LYS A 11 -5.23 -1.53 -12.50
N LYS A 12 -5.87 -1.07 -11.44
CA LYS A 12 -5.26 -0.29 -10.38
C LYS A 12 -4.88 -1.21 -9.23
N THR A 13 -3.72 -0.95 -8.65
CA THR A 13 -3.25 -1.62 -7.44
C THR A 13 -3.36 -0.63 -6.29
N SER A 14 -4.13 -0.95 -5.25
CA SER A 14 -4.29 -0.09 -4.08
C SER A 14 -3.83 -0.78 -2.81
N ILE A 15 -3.12 -0.04 -1.97
CA ILE A 15 -2.64 -0.47 -0.65
C ILE A 15 -3.19 0.53 0.37
N CYS A 16 -3.83 0.02 1.42
CA CYS A 16 -4.33 0.85 2.51
C CYS A 16 -3.90 0.29 3.86
N LEU A 17 -3.29 1.13 4.69
CA LEU A 17 -3.03 0.85 6.10
C LEU A 17 -3.93 1.71 6.96
N LYS A 18 -4.69 1.04 7.81
CA LYS A 18 -5.35 1.68 8.94
C LYS A 18 -4.53 1.45 10.20
N LYS A 19 -4.23 2.52 10.92
CA LYS A 19 -3.68 2.47 12.27
C LYS A 19 -4.54 3.34 13.17
N ASN A 20 -5.29 2.70 14.07
CA ASN A 20 -6.29 3.37 14.91
C ASN A 20 -7.30 4.14 14.02
N ASP A 21 -7.40 5.46 14.17
CA ASP A 21 -8.32 6.30 13.40
C ASP A 21 -7.67 6.95 12.16
N SER A 22 -6.39 6.65 11.91
CA SER A 22 -5.65 7.16 10.76
C SER A 22 -5.61 6.15 9.61
N TYR A 23 -5.74 6.66 8.39
CA TYR A 23 -5.68 5.89 7.15
C TYR A 23 -4.57 6.43 6.27
N PHE A 24 -3.75 5.54 5.74
CA PHE A 24 -2.77 5.82 4.71
C PHE A 24 -3.13 4.95 3.52
N THR A 25 -3.23 5.55 2.34
CA THR A 25 -3.63 4.84 1.12
C THR A 25 -2.73 5.27 -0.03
N GLU A 26 -2.29 4.30 -0.81
CA GLU A 26 -1.55 4.50 -2.04
C GLU A 26 -2.21 3.70 -3.16
N THR A 27 -2.49 4.35 -4.29
CA THR A 27 -3.07 3.72 -5.48
C THR A 27 -2.14 3.95 -6.65
N ILE A 28 -1.78 2.85 -7.32
CA ILE A 28 -0.91 2.86 -8.48
C ILE A 28 -1.72 2.42 -9.68
N ASP A 29 -1.90 3.36 -10.62
CA ASP A 29 -2.45 3.09 -11.93
C ASP A 29 -1.34 2.47 -12.78
N SER A 30 -1.50 1.18 -13.06
CA SER A 30 -0.51 0.40 -13.80
C SER A 30 -1.15 -0.16 -15.06
N ASN A 31 -0.46 0.01 -16.18
CA ASN A 31 -0.76 -0.72 -17.40
C ASN A 31 -0.08 -2.10 -17.46
N THR A 32 0.72 -2.48 -16.43
CA THR A 32 1.28 -3.83 -16.38
C THR A 32 0.20 -4.85 -16.04
N PRO A 33 0.13 -5.97 -16.79
CA PRO A 33 -0.74 -7.10 -16.44
C PRO A 33 -0.26 -7.83 -15.16
N ASN A 34 0.95 -7.55 -14.67
CA ASN A 34 1.53 -8.18 -13.50
C ASN A 34 1.48 -7.26 -12.27
N HIS A 35 0.44 -7.42 -11.45
CA HIS A 35 0.26 -6.65 -10.22
C HIS A 35 1.41 -6.84 -9.22
N CYS A 36 2.09 -7.99 -9.21
CA CYS A 36 3.18 -8.27 -8.28
C CYS A 36 4.41 -7.38 -8.53
N GLU A 37 4.68 -7.01 -9.78
CA GLU A 37 5.78 -6.10 -10.14
C GLU A 37 5.60 -4.70 -9.53
N VAL A 38 4.35 -4.30 -9.30
CA VAL A 38 3.99 -2.99 -8.75
C VAL A 38 3.81 -3.06 -7.24
N LEU A 39 3.18 -4.14 -6.76
CA LEU A 39 2.83 -4.33 -5.36
C LEU A 39 4.06 -4.42 -4.45
N ILE A 40 5.09 -5.17 -4.87
CA ILE A 40 6.30 -5.38 -4.04
C ILE A 40 7.07 -4.06 -3.80
N PRO A 41 7.38 -3.25 -4.84
CA PRO A 41 7.97 -1.93 -4.63
C PRO A 41 7.10 -1.01 -3.78
N ALA A 42 5.79 -0.97 -4.06
CA ALA A 42 4.84 -0.14 -3.33
C ALA A 42 4.82 -0.49 -1.85
N PHE A 43 4.77 -1.78 -1.50
CA PHE A 43 4.88 -2.25 -0.12
C PHE A 43 6.14 -1.78 0.58
N LYS A 44 7.27 -1.79 -0.11
CA LYS A 44 8.56 -1.39 0.46
C LYS A 44 8.61 0.11 0.74
N ILE A 45 8.10 0.92 -0.19
CA ILE A 45 7.94 2.38 0.00
C ILE A 45 6.98 2.64 1.15
N PHE A 46 5.83 1.99 1.14
CA PHE A 46 4.78 2.15 2.12
C PHE A 46 5.24 1.75 3.53
N TYR A 47 5.96 0.64 3.67
CA TYR A 47 6.57 0.21 4.93
C TYR A 47 7.62 1.20 5.44
N ASN A 48 8.47 1.73 4.55
CA ASN A 48 9.44 2.75 4.94
C ASN A 48 8.76 4.05 5.38
N LEU A 49 7.68 4.44 4.70
CA LEU A 49 6.87 5.61 5.05
C LEU A 49 6.25 5.45 6.44
N ILE A 50 5.68 4.26 6.72
CA ILE A 50 5.18 3.89 8.06
C ILE A 50 6.30 4.01 9.09
N LYS A 51 7.47 3.44 8.82
CA LYS A 51 8.62 3.45 9.74
C LYS A 51 9.06 4.88 10.09
N ILE A 52 9.05 5.78 9.11
CA ILE A 52 9.41 7.19 9.31
C ILE A 52 8.33 7.94 10.09
N ILE A 53 7.06 7.80 9.69
CA ILE A 53 5.93 8.57 10.26
C ILE A 53 5.61 8.10 11.69
N PHE A 54 5.75 6.80 11.96
CA PHE A 54 5.28 6.21 13.20
C PHE A 54 6.37 5.86 14.20
N LEU A 55 7.63 6.19 13.89
CA LEU A 55 8.86 5.89 14.64
C LEU A 55 8.62 5.20 15.99
N ILE A 56 8.37 3.89 15.83
CA ILE A 56 8.99 2.81 16.59
C ILE A 56 10.34 2.55 15.92
#